data_AF-A0A6C0GFE6-F1
#
_entry.id   AF-A0A6C0GFE6-F1
#
_cell.length_a   1.000
_cell.length_b   1.000
_cell.length_c   1.000
_cell.angle_alpha   90.00
_cell.angle_beta   90.00
_cell.angle_gamma   90.00
#
_symmetry.space_group_name_H-M   'P 1'
#
loop_
_entity.id
_entity.type
_entity.pdbx_description
1 polymer ?
#
loop_
_entity_poly.entity_id
_entity_poly.type
_entity_poly.pdbx_seq_one_letter_code
_entity_poly.pdbx_strand_id
1 'polypeptide(L)' 'MKVLNCRDAGFDCNIVIMAENENEVMRQAAEHAREVHGMEVTPEMAQEIKSLIREENERAASV' A
#
# COMPACT_ATOMS: atom_id res chain seq x y z
N MET A 1 -11.26 -1.55 7.44
CA MET A 1 -10.56 -0.65 6.50
C MET A 1 -9.22 -1.28 6.14
N LYS A 2 -8.83 -1.26 4.87
CA LYS A 2 -7.55 -1.80 4.38
C LYS A 2 -6.53 -0.67 4.31
N VAL A 3 -5.31 -0.94 4.74
CA VAL A 3 -4.25 0.05 4.93
C VAL A 3 -2.94 -0.47 4.34
N LEU A 4 -2.25 0.38 3.58
CA LEU A 4 -0.90 0.16 3.07
C LEU A 4 -0.02 1.34 3.47
N ASN A 5 1.16 1.08 4.04
CA ASN A 5 2.17 2.12 4.26
C ASN A 5 3.25 1.95 3.19
N CYS A 6 3.51 2.98 2.40
CA CYS A 6 4.49 2.90 1.30
C CYS A 6 5.90 2.53 1.79
N ARG A 7 6.25 2.92 3.03
CA ARG A 7 7.51 2.54 3.68
C ARG A 7 7.64 1.03 3.91
N ASP A 8 6.54 0.33 4.16
CA ASP A 8 6.57 -1.14 4.35
C ASP A 8 6.93 -1.85 3.03
N ALA A 9 6.67 -1.20 1.88
CA ALA A 9 7.06 -1.67 0.55
C ALA A 9 8.50 -1.28 0.15
N GLY A 10 9.29 -0.73 1.09
CA GLY A 10 10.71 -0.41 0.87
C GLY A 10 10.99 0.97 0.26
N PHE A 11 9.97 1.81 0.09
CA PHE A 11 10.15 3.18 -0.40
C PHE A 11 10.47 4.14 0.75
N ASP A 12 11.29 5.17 0.49
CA ASP A 12 11.42 6.32 1.39
C ASP A 12 10.21 7.26 1.22
N CYS A 13 9.02 6.75 1.53
CA CYS A 13 7.74 7.45 1.39
C CYS A 13 6.86 7.20 2.63
N ASN A 14 6.38 8.29 3.23
CA ASN A 14 5.55 8.26 4.45
C ASN A 14 4.04 8.22 4.17
N ILE A 15 3.62 8.06 2.92
CA ILE A 15 2.21 7.99 2.58
C ILE A 15 1.60 6.70 3.13
N VAL A 16 0.40 6.84 3.68
CA VAL A 16 -0.46 5.76 4.14
C VAL A 16 -1.72 5.80 3.27
N ILE A 17 -1.93 4.73 2.52
CA ILE A 17 -3.08 4.56 1.63
C ILE A 17 -4.14 3.76 2.38
N MET A 18 -5.35 4.29 2.44
CA MET A 18 -6.47 3.68 3.16
C MET A 18 -7.67 3.59 2.23
N ALA A 19 -8.31 2.41 2.19
CA ALA A 19 -9.54 2.21 1.44
C ALA A 19 -10.43 1.13 2.06
N GLU A 20 -11.66 1.02 1.55
CA GLU A 20 -12.62 0.02 2.04
C GLU A 20 -12.19 -1.41 1.73
N ASN A 21 -11.50 -1.62 0.61
CA ASN A 21 -11.09 -2.93 0.13
C ASN A 21 -9.69 -2.88 -0.51
N GLU A 22 -9.11 -4.07 -0.69
CA GLU A 22 -7.75 -4.26 -1.19
C GLU A 22 -7.56 -3.76 -2.63
N ASN A 23 -8.55 -3.96 -3.51
CA ASN A 23 -8.45 -3.50 -4.90
C ASN A 23 -8.33 -1.98 -4.98
N GLU A 24 -9.05 -1.26 -4.13
CA GLU A 24 -8.99 0.20 -4.10
C GLU A 24 -7.66 0.70 -3.52
N VAL A 25 -7.09 0.02 -2.52
CA VAL A 25 -5.72 0.29 -2.05
C VAL A 25 -4.72 0.08 -3.20
N MET A 26 -4.83 -1.02 -3.94
CA MET A 26 -3.94 -1.32 -5.08
C MET A 26 -4.05 -0.27 -6.19
N ARG A 27 -5.26 0.18 -6.51
CA ARG A 27 -5.50 1.23 -7.51
C ARG A 27 -4.81 2.53 -7.12
N GLN A 28 -5.00 2.97 -5.88
CA GLN A 28 -4.38 4.19 -5.35
C GLN A 28 -2.86 4.06 -5.22
N ALA A 29 -2.35 2.89 -4.84
CA ALA A 29 -0.91 2.63 -4.77
C ALA A 29 -0.25 2.73 -6.16
N ALA A 30 -0.89 2.22 -7.21
CA ALA A 30 -0.39 2.33 -8.58
C ALA A 30 -0.40 3.77 -9.10
N GLU A 31 -1.47 4.53 -8.81
CA GLU A 31 -1.57 5.96 -9.13
C GLU A 31 -0.46 6.76 -8.42
N HIS A 32 -0.29 6.51 -7.12
CA HIS A 32 0.74 7.14 -6.30
C HIS A 32 2.16 6.82 -6.80
N ALA A 33 2.44 5.55 -7.11
CA ALA A 33 3.74 5.13 -7.66
C ALA A 33 4.07 5.88 -8.96
N ARG A 34 3.09 6.03 -9.86
CA ARG A 34 3.28 6.76 -11.12
C ARG A 34 3.54 8.24 -10.88
N GLU A 35 2.77 8.88 -9.99
CA GLU A 35 2.77 10.34 -9.86
C GLU A 35 3.87 10.87 -8.94
N VAL A 36 4.21 10.13 -7.88
CA VAL A 36 5.20 10.55 -6.88
C VAL A 36 6.57 9.95 -7.15
N HIS A 37 6.61 8.70 -7.62
CA HIS A 37 7.86 7.97 -7.85
C HIS A 37 8.21 7.84 -9.34
N GLY A 38 7.34 8.30 -10.25
CA GLY A 38 7.59 8.21 -11.70
C GLY A 38 7.71 6.76 -12.18
N MET A 39 7.11 5.81 -11.47
CA MET A 39 7.28 4.38 -11.73
C MET A 39 5.96 3.68 -12.01
N GLU A 40 5.99 2.67 -12.86
CA GLU A 40 4.86 1.76 -13.06
C GLU A 40 4.98 0.57 -12.11
N VAL A 41 3.85 0.20 -11.50
CA VAL A 41 3.79 -0.99 -10.65
C VAL A 41 3.81 -2.24 -11.54
N THR A 42 4.87 -3.02 -11.43
CA THR A 42 4.99 -4.30 -12.14
C THR A 42 4.11 -5.38 -11.48
N PRO A 43 3.81 -6.50 -12.16
CA PRO A 43 3.04 -7.59 -11.57
C PRO A 43 3.68 -8.19 -10.30
N GLU A 44 5.01 -8.28 -10.27
CA GLU A 44 5.76 -8.77 -9.10
C GLU A 44 5.61 -7.81 -7.91
N MET A 45 5.83 -6.51 -8.15
CA MET A 45 5.60 -5.49 -7.14
C MET A 45 4.15 -5.49 -6.66
N ALA A 46 3.18 -5.69 -7.55
CA ALA A 46 1.78 -5.75 -7.17
C ALA A 46 1.49 -6.90 -6.20
N GLN A 47 2.14 -8.06 -6.36
CA GLN A 47 2.00 -9.18 -5.44
C GLN A 47 2.64 -8.89 -4.07
N GLU A 48 3.81 -8.24 -4.06
CA GLU A 48 4.47 -7.83 -2.82
C GLU A 48 3.65 -6.77 -2.08
N ILE A 49 3.25 -5.69 -2.76
CA ILE A 49 2.41 -4.62 -2.21
C ILE A 49 1.12 -5.19 -1.62
N LYS A 50 0.47 -6.12 -2.34
CA LYS A 50 -0.76 -6.78 -1.89
C LYS A 50 -0.56 -7.52 -0.56
N SER A 51 0.57 -8.20 -0.40
CA SER A 51 0.92 -8.93 0.83
C SER A 51 1.18 -8.01 2.04
N LEU A 52 1.39 -6.71 1.81
CA LEU A 52 1.63 -5.70 2.83
C LEU A 52 0.36 -4.95 3.25
N ILE A 53 -0.78 -5.18 2.56
CA ILE A 53 -2.06 -4.55 2.90
C ILE A 53 -2.62 -5.21 4.17
N ARG A 54 -2.84 -4.41 5.21
CA ARG A 54 -3.34 -4.85 6.52
C ARG A 54 -4.74 -4.34 6.80
N GLU A 55 -5.44 -4.95 7.75
CA GLU A 55 -6.67 -4.37 8.27
C GLU A 55 -6.36 -3.39 9.40
N GLU A 56 -7.01 -2.23 9.37
CA GLU A 56 -6.86 -1.17 10.39
C GLU A 56 -7.17 -1.68 11.81
N ASN A 57 -7.97 -2.75 11.94
CA ASN A 57 -8.30 -3.36 13.23
C ASN A 57 -7.18 -4.24 13.81
N GLU A 58 -6.07 -4.44 13.09
CA GLU A 58 -4.93 -5.26 13.56
C GLU A 58 -3.83 -4.44 14.22
N ARG A 59 -3.90 -3.09 14.16
CA ARG A 59 -2.96 -2.19 14.84
C ARG A 59 -3.28 -1.91 16.31
N ALA A 60 -4.40 -2.43 16.84
CA ALA A 60 -4.70 -2.40 18.28
C ALA A 60 -4.07 -3.58 19.06
N ALA A 61 -3.36 -4.50 18.39
CA ALA A 61 -2.83 -5.73 18.99
C ALA A 61 -1.30 -5.81 19.05
N SER A 62 -0.59 -4.68 19.01
CA SER A 62 0.83 -4.63 19.37
C SER A 62 0.98 -3.80 20.64
N VAL A 63 1.00 -4.55 21.74
CA VAL A 63 1.45 -4.16 23.09
C VAL A 63 2.82 -3.49 23.04
#